data_AF-A4XN84-F1
#
_entry.id   AF-A4XN84-F1
#
_cell.length_a   1.000
_cell.length_b   1.000
_cell.length_c   1.000
_cell.angle_alpha   90.00
_cell.angle_beta   90.00
_cell.angle_gamma   90.00
#
_symmetry.space_group_name_H-M   'P 1'
#
loop_
_entity.id
_entity.type
_entity.pdbx_description
1 polymer ?
#
loop_
_entity_poly.entity_id
_entity_poly.type
_entity_poly.pdbx_seq_one_letter_code
_entity_poly.pdbx_strand_id
1 'polypeptide(L)' 'MSSLEALRNRLDRAQESAVRNKDDALLQAAESADINDMHAYNEAARKAQLVSTVVSEELRAQHGLTKAIIDGIQ' A
#
# COMPACT_ATOMS: atom_id res chain seq x y z
N MET A 1 -1.47 -19.77 -10.30
CA MET A 1 -1.45 -18.28 -10.27
C MET A 1 -2.43 -17.67 -9.26
N SER A 2 -3.22 -18.46 -8.51
CA SER A 2 -4.23 -17.92 -7.57
C SER A 2 -3.69 -17.20 -6.33
N SER A 3 -2.48 -17.54 -5.85
CA SER A 3 -1.92 -16.91 -4.64
C SER A 3 -1.42 -15.49 -4.88
N LEU A 4 -0.85 -15.21 -6.05
CA LEU A 4 -0.33 -13.89 -6.41
C LEU A 4 -1.48 -12.89 -6.64
N GLU A 5 -2.52 -13.32 -7.36
CA GLU A 5 -3.74 -12.51 -7.54
C GLU A 5 -4.46 -12.27 -6.22
N ALA A 6 -4.51 -13.26 -5.32
CA ALA A 6 -5.06 -13.07 -3.98
C ALA A 6 -4.23 -12.10 -3.12
N LEU A 7 -2.90 -12.14 -3.24
CA LEU A 7 -2.01 -11.19 -2.58
C LEU A 7 -2.22 -9.77 -3.12
N ARG A 8 -2.25 -9.61 -4.44
CA ARG A 8 -2.52 -8.34 -5.11
C ARG A 8 -3.86 -7.75 -4.69
N ASN A 9 -4.94 -8.54 -4.74
CA ASN A 9 -6.26 -8.11 -4.30
C ASN A 9 -6.29 -7.69 -2.81
N ARG A 10 -5.45 -8.29 -1.96
CA ARG A 10 -5.32 -7.88 -0.55
C ARG A 10 -4.52 -6.59 -0.42
N LEU A 11 -3.44 -6.44 -1.18
CA LEU A 11 -2.62 -5.23 -1.20
C LEU A 11 -3.38 -4.03 -1.76
N ASP A 12 -4.15 -4.21 -2.83
CA ASP A 12 -5.01 -3.17 -3.42
C ASP A 12 -6.05 -2.67 -2.39
N ARG A 13 -6.74 -3.59 -1.71
CA ARG A 13 -7.68 -3.23 -0.63
C ARG A 13 -6.98 -2.55 0.54
N ALA A 14 -5.79 -3.02 0.92
CA ALA A 14 -5.01 -2.42 2.00
C ALA A 14 -4.54 -1.00 1.62
N GLN A 15 -4.20 -0.78 0.34
CA GLN A 15 -3.82 0.53 -0.17
C GLN A 15 -5.01 1.49 -0.18
N GLU A 16 -6.15 1.07 -0.72
CA GLU A 16 -7.37 1.88 -0.69
C GLU A 16 -7.77 2.27 0.73
N SER A 17 -7.75 1.31 1.65
CA SER A 17 -8.06 1.58 3.06
C SER A 17 -7.02 2.49 3.72
N ALA A 18 -5.73 2.30 3.45
CA ALA A 18 -4.69 3.14 4.05
C ALA A 18 -4.74 4.58 3.52
N VAL A 19 -5.06 4.78 2.23
CA VAL A 19 -5.24 6.11 1.65
C VAL A 19 -6.46 6.80 2.25
N ARG A 20 -7.62 6.12 2.30
CA ARG A 20 -8.83 6.68 2.92
C ARG A 20 -8.61 7.06 4.37
N ASN A 21 -8.04 6.15 5.18
CA ASN A 21 -7.78 6.42 6.59
C ASN A 21 -6.81 7.59 6.80
N LYS A 22 -5.82 7.74 5.92
CA LYS A 22 -4.88 8.88 5.96
C LYS A 22 -5.59 10.18 5.61
N ASP A 23 -6.44 10.18 4.60
CA ASP A 23 -7.19 11.37 4.17
C ASP A 23 -8.24 11.77 5.22
N ASP A 24 -8.91 10.80 5.84
CA ASP A 24 -9.85 11.03 6.96
C ASP A 24 -9.12 11.60 8.18
N ALA A 25 -7.96 11.03 8.55
CA ALA A 25 -7.15 11.53 9.66
C ALA A 25 -6.58 12.93 9.37
N LEU A 26 -6.27 13.25 8.11
CA LEU A 26 -5.85 14.59 7.69
C LEU A 26 -6.98 15.60 7.90
N LEU A 27 -8.19 15.27 7.46
CA LEU A 27 -9.39 16.10 7.63
C LEU A 27 -9.64 16.38 9.11
N GLN A 28 -9.61 15.32 9.93
CA GLN A 28 -9.85 15.43 11.36
C GLN A 28 -8.78 16.28 12.08
N ALA A 29 -7.49 16.06 11.75
CA ALA A 29 -6.40 16.86 12.30
C ALA A 29 -6.45 18.34 11.86
N ALA A 30 -6.89 18.60 10.63
CA ALA A 30 -7.06 19.95 10.12
C ALA A 30 -8.21 20.70 10.82
N GLU A 31 -9.25 20.00 11.24
CA GLU A 31 -10.41 20.57 11.95
C GLU A 31 -10.17 20.74 13.46
N SER A 32 -9.45 19.82 14.10
CA SER A 32 -9.36 19.78 15.57
C SER A 32 -8.20 20.58 16.17
N ALA A 33 -7.13 20.82 15.40
CA ALA A 33 -5.85 21.32 15.92
C ALA A 33 -5.29 20.53 17.14
N ASP A 34 -5.76 19.28 17.35
CA ASP A 34 -5.32 18.40 18.42
C ASP A 34 -4.03 17.66 18.00
N ILE A 35 -3.06 17.64 18.91
CA ILE A 35 -1.79 16.92 18.74
C ILE A 35 -2.03 15.41 18.58
N ASN A 36 -3.05 14.84 19.24
CA ASN A 36 -3.42 13.43 19.09
C ASN A 36 -3.88 13.10 17.67
N ASP A 37 -4.65 13.99 17.04
CA ASP A 37 -5.10 13.80 15.66
C ASP A 37 -3.93 13.97 14.67
N MET A 38 -2.98 14.88 14.96
CA MET A 38 -1.73 14.95 14.21
C MET A 38 -0.87 13.67 14.33
N HIS A 39 -0.89 13.01 15.49
CA HIS A 39 -0.23 11.71 15.66
C HIS A 39 -0.93 10.60 14.88
N ALA A 40 -2.27 10.57 14.92
CA ALA A 40 -3.07 9.62 14.15
C ALA A 40 -2.84 9.78 12.64
N TYR A 41 -2.79 11.02 12.14
CA TYR A 41 -2.43 11.32 10.76
C TYR A 41 -1.02 10.79 10.41
N ASN A 42 -0.02 11.06 11.25
CA ASN A 42 1.35 10.59 11.01
C ASN A 42 1.44 9.06 10.97
N GLU A 43 0.69 8.36 11.82
CA GLU A 43 0.61 6.90 11.81
C GLU A 43 -0.05 6.38 10.52
N ALA A 44 -1.18 6.97 10.13
CA ALA A 44 -1.86 6.62 8.90
C ALA A 44 -1.00 6.90 7.66
N ALA A 45 -0.27 8.02 7.64
CA ALA A 45 0.66 8.37 6.57
C ALA A 45 1.81 7.36 6.45
N ARG A 46 2.44 6.96 7.55
CA ARG A 46 3.47 5.91 7.56
C ARG A 46 2.94 4.59 7.04
N LYS A 47 1.72 4.21 7.45
CA LYS A 47 1.07 2.98 7.00
C LYS A 47 0.79 3.01 5.50
N ALA A 48 0.27 4.12 4.97
CA ALA A 48 0.05 4.29 3.54
C ALA A 48 1.36 4.22 2.73
N GLN A 49 2.44 4.83 3.24
CA GLN A 49 3.76 4.78 2.60
C GLN A 49 4.34 3.35 2.58
N LEU A 50 4.19 2.60 3.67
CA LEU A 50 4.61 1.20 3.73
C LEU A 50 3.85 0.36 2.71
N VAL A 51 2.53 0.50 2.64
CA VAL A 51 1.70 -0.26 1.68
C VAL A 51 2.10 0.06 0.23
N SER A 52 2.32 1.34 -0.09
CA SER A 52 2.79 1.75 -1.43
C SER A 52 4.15 1.14 -1.79
N THR A 53 5.06 1.03 -0.80
CA THR A 53 6.36 0.37 -0.99
C THR A 53 6.18 -1.12 -1.28
N VAL A 54 5.33 -1.81 -0.52
CA VAL A 54 5.07 -3.25 -0.71
C VAL A 54 4.43 -3.53 -2.06
N VAL A 55 3.47 -2.70 -2.51
CA VAL A 55 2.86 -2.82 -3.84
C VAL A 55 3.90 -2.63 -4.95
N SER A 56 4.80 -1.66 -4.79
CA SER A 56 5.87 -1.41 -5.80
C SER A 56 6.84 -2.59 -5.89
N GLU A 57 7.19 -3.20 -4.76
CA GLU A 57 8.04 -4.40 -4.74
C GLU A 57 7.30 -5.64 -5.28
N GLU A 58 5.98 -5.76 -5.08
CA GLU A 58 5.17 -6.83 -5.68
C GLU A 58 5.19 -6.75 -7.21
N LEU A 59 5.00 -5.56 -7.79
CA LEU A 59 5.10 -5.32 -9.23
C LEU A 59 6.50 -5.68 -9.77
N ARG A 60 7.55 -5.30 -9.05
CA ARG A 60 8.94 -5.62 -9.43
C ARG A 60 9.18 -7.13 -9.39
N ALA A 61 8.70 -7.81 -8.35
CA ALA A 61 8.80 -9.27 -8.24
C ALA A 61 8.02 -9.98 -9.36
N GLN A 62 6.81 -9.52 -9.68
CA GLN A 62 6.02 -10.05 -10.79
C GLN A 62 6.75 -9.92 -12.13
N HIS A 63 7.35 -8.76 -12.39
CA HIS A 63 8.13 -8.52 -13.59
C HIS A 63 9.36 -9.44 -13.66
N GLY A 64 10.08 -9.61 -12.55
CA GLY A 64 11.23 -10.52 -12.45
C GLY A 64 10.85 -11.98 -12.71
N LEU A 65 9.75 -12.46 -12.12
CA LEU A 65 9.22 -13.81 -12.36
C LEU A 65 8.83 -14.02 -13.82
N THR A 66 8.18 -13.03 -14.43
CA THR A 66 7.79 -13.08 -15.85
C THR A 66 9.02 -13.20 -16.74
N LYS A 67 10.05 -12.38 -16.48
CA LYS A 67 11.31 -12.44 -17.21
C LYS A 67 11.99 -13.82 -17.05
N ALA A 68 12.08 -14.34 -15.84
CA ALA A 68 12.69 -15.65 -15.59
C ALA A 68 11.96 -16.81 -16.29
N ILE A 69 10.62 -16.74 -16.41
CA ILE A 69 9.84 -17.70 -17.20
C ILE A 69 10.19 -17.61 -18.67
N ILE A 70 10.27 -16.39 -19.23
CA ILE A 70 10.63 -16.18 -20.64
C ILE A 70 12.04 -16.71 -20.91
N ASP A 71 13.01 -16.34 -20.05
CA ASP A 71 14.41 -16.73 -20.18
C ASP A 71 14.60 -18.25 -20.01
N GLY A 72 13.73 -18.93 -19.24
CA GLY A 72 13.77 -20.39 -19.06
C GLY A 72 12.99 -21.20 -20.12
N ILE A 73 12.18 -20.54 -20.95
CA ILE A 73 11.49 -21.16 -22.10
C ILE A 73 12.36 -21.11 -23.38
N GLN A 74 13.30 -20.16 -23.46
CA GLN A 74 14.31 -20.07 -24.52
C GLN A 74 15.43 -21.12 -24.33
#